data_AF-A0A0R1QU44-F1
#
_entry.id   AF-A0A0R1QU44-F1
#
_cell.length_a   1.000
_cell.length_b   1.000
_cell.length_c   1.000
_cell.angle_alpha   90.00
_cell.angle_beta   90.00
_cell.angle_gamma   90.00
#
_symmetry.space_group_name_H-M   'P 1'
#
loop_
_entity.id
_entity.type
_entity.pdbx_description
1 polymer ?
#
loop_
_entity_poly.entity_id
_entity_poly.type
_entity_poly.pdbx_seq_one_letter_code
_entity_poly.pdbx_strand_id
1 'polypeptide(L)'
;MGVSLDNSSLALKVGDTATLKATITPENADNLNYSFATSNDKVATVTPKVGKVTAVAAGTATITVTTEDGSKTASCEVTVTAAQSEAPKAPEAPTDVTSTATKDGATITAK
;
A
#
# COMPACT_ATOMS: atom_id res chain seq x y z
N MET A 1 15.80 19.98 -12.81
CA MET A 1 15.29 18.61 -13.00
C MET A 1 14.13 18.36 -12.04
N GLY A 2 13.04 17.78 -12.52
CA GLY A 2 11.86 17.46 -11.71
C GLY A 2 11.26 16.12 -12.11
N VAL A 3 10.61 15.45 -11.15
CA VAL A 3 9.77 14.27 -11.39
C VAL A 3 8.33 14.65 -11.07
N SER A 4 7.42 14.37 -12.00
CA SER A 4 5.98 14.57 -11.80
C SER A 4 5.23 13.29 -12.10
N LEU A 5 4.17 13.04 -11.35
CA LEU A 5 3.21 11.97 -11.62
C LEU A 5 2.04 12.54 -12.42
N ASP A 6 1.41 11.70 -13.22
CA ASP A 6 0.15 12.01 -13.90
C ASP A 6 -1.01 12.16 -12.92
N ASN A 7 -0.98 11.39 -11.83
CA ASN A 7 -1.97 11.42 -10.76
C ASN A 7 -1.30 11.39 -9.38
N SER A 8 -1.71 12.29 -8.50
CA SER A 8 -1.27 12.36 -7.11
C SER A 8 -2.18 11.58 -6.15
N SER A 9 -3.33 11.12 -6.63
CA SER A 9 -4.20 10.21 -5.90
C SER A 9 -4.94 9.26 -6.83
N LEU A 10 -5.18 8.03 -6.37
CA LEU A 10 -5.99 7.04 -7.05
C LEU A 10 -6.99 6.42 -6.08
N ALA A 11 -8.22 6.21 -6.56
CA ALA A 11 -9.23 5.42 -5.87
C ALA A 11 -9.44 4.12 -6.65
N LEU A 12 -9.11 2.98 -6.02
CA LEU A 12 -9.20 1.65 -6.62
C LEU A 12 -10.12 0.76 -5.79
N LYS A 13 -10.66 -0.30 -6.38
CA LYS A 13 -11.29 -1.38 -5.63
C LYS A 13 -10.31 -2.53 -5.45
N VAL A 14 -10.52 -3.35 -4.44
CA VAL A 14 -9.73 -4.59 -4.26
C VAL A 14 -9.78 -5.41 -5.55
N GLY A 15 -8.60 -5.78 -6.07
CA GLY A 15 -8.43 -6.49 -7.34
C GLY A 15 -8.21 -5.60 -8.56
N ASP A 16 -8.48 -4.29 -8.46
CA ASP A 16 -8.22 -3.36 -9.56
C ASP A 16 -6.72 -3.12 -9.73
N THR A 17 -6.36 -2.72 -10.96
CA THR A 17 -5.00 -2.28 -11.28
C THR A 17 -5.04 -0.93 -11.95
N ALA A 18 -4.04 -0.10 -11.65
CA ALA A 18 -3.82 1.16 -12.33
C ALA A 18 -2.34 1.32 -12.68
N THR A 19 -2.03 2.24 -13.57
CA THR A 19 -0.63 2.52 -13.94
C THR A 19 -0.34 3.99 -13.71
N LEU A 20 0.65 4.28 -12.88
CA LEU A 20 1.18 5.61 -12.64
C LEU A 20 2.28 5.91 -13.65
N LYS A 21 2.16 7.05 -14.33
CA LYS A 21 3.13 7.53 -15.32
C LYS A 21 3.96 8.65 -14.70
N ALA A 22 5.21 8.33 -14.37
CA ALA A 22 6.19 9.34 -13.99
C ALA A 22 6.79 10.01 -15.24
N THR A 23 6.87 11.34 -15.23
CA THR A 23 7.52 12.15 -16.27
C THR A 23 8.71 12.89 -15.65
N ILE A 24 9.91 12.70 -16.21
CA ILE A 24 11.14 13.40 -15.81
C ILE A 24 11.39 14.57 -16.77
N THR A 25 11.72 15.73 -16.23
CA THR A 25 12.09 16.94 -17.00
C THR A 25 13.44 17.50 -16.54
N PRO A 26 14.33 17.96 -17.45
CA PRO A 26 14.20 17.93 -18.91
C PRO A 26 14.32 16.49 -19.47
N GLU A 27 13.77 16.23 -20.66
CA GLU A 27 13.81 14.89 -21.28
C GLU A 27 15.23 14.41 -21.59
N ASN A 28 16.18 15.34 -21.73
CA ASN A 28 17.60 15.10 -21.93
C ASN A 28 18.35 14.79 -20.61
N ALA A 29 17.65 14.28 -19.59
CA ALA A 29 18.32 13.77 -18.41
C ALA A 29 19.13 12.52 -18.81
N ASP A 30 20.45 12.52 -18.52
CA ASP A 30 21.30 11.34 -18.72
C ASP A 30 20.79 10.11 -17.95
N ASN A 31 20.02 10.36 -16.87
CA ASN A 31 19.44 9.34 -16.03
C ASN A 31 17.91 9.49 -15.95
N LEU A 32 17.20 8.71 -16.77
CA LEU A 32 15.74 8.62 -16.75
C LEU A 32 15.23 7.48 -15.86
N ASN A 33 16.13 6.83 -15.11
CA ASN A 33 15.75 5.79 -14.18
C ASN A 33 15.09 6.38 -12.93
N TYR A 34 14.01 5.73 -12.52
CA TYR A 34 13.31 5.97 -11.28
C TYR A 34 12.81 4.64 -10.72
N SER A 35 12.50 4.64 -9.43
CA SER A 35 11.95 3.49 -8.72
C SER A 35 10.69 3.93 -7.97
N PHE A 36 9.62 3.15 -8.12
CA PHE A 36 8.42 3.24 -7.28
C PHE A 36 8.53 2.33 -6.06
N ALA A 37 8.13 2.86 -4.91
CA ALA A 37 7.97 2.12 -3.68
C ALA A 37 6.57 2.33 -3.10
N THR A 38 6.01 1.32 -2.44
CA THR A 38 4.75 1.42 -1.70
C THR A 38 5.05 1.47 -0.20
N SER A 39 4.30 2.27 0.54
CA SER A 39 4.33 2.29 2.01
C SER A 39 3.67 1.04 2.60
N ASN A 40 2.77 0.39 1.86
CA ASN A 40 2.04 -0.79 2.35
C ASN A 40 1.70 -1.75 1.20
N ASP A 41 2.53 -2.78 1.03
CA ASP A 41 2.39 -3.83 0.03
C ASP A 41 1.20 -4.76 0.28
N LYS A 42 0.70 -4.83 1.53
CA LYS A 42 -0.51 -5.59 1.87
C LYS A 42 -1.79 -4.92 1.38
N VAL A 43 -1.77 -3.60 1.18
CA VAL A 43 -2.92 -2.81 0.67
C VAL A 43 -2.78 -2.59 -0.83
N ALA A 44 -1.62 -2.12 -1.29
CA ALA A 44 -1.35 -1.91 -2.71
C ALA A 44 0.11 -2.20 -3.05
N THR A 45 0.32 -3.04 -4.07
CA THR A 45 1.65 -3.31 -4.61
C THR A 45 1.92 -2.43 -5.82
N VAL A 46 3.17 -2.04 -6.03
CA VAL A 46 3.59 -1.25 -7.20
C VAL A 46 4.80 -1.89 -7.86
N THR A 47 4.82 -1.89 -9.19
CA THR A 47 5.98 -2.36 -9.96
C THR A 47 7.02 -1.25 -10.08
N PRO A 48 8.24 -1.38 -9.50
CA PRO A 48 9.19 -0.28 -9.34
C PRO A 48 9.59 0.47 -10.62
N LYS A 49 9.63 -0.23 -11.77
CA LYS A 49 10.04 0.36 -13.06
C LYS A 49 8.88 0.68 -14.00
N VAL A 50 7.71 0.09 -13.76
CA VAL A 50 6.54 0.20 -14.66
C VAL A 50 5.51 1.17 -14.10
N GLY A 51 5.47 1.36 -12.77
CA GLY A 51 4.44 2.15 -12.10
C GLY A 51 3.07 1.46 -12.06
N LYS A 52 2.98 0.16 -12.38
CA LYS A 52 1.74 -0.60 -12.29
C LYS A 52 1.40 -0.87 -10.82
N VAL A 53 0.31 -0.28 -10.36
CA VAL A 53 -0.30 -0.42 -9.04
C VAL A 53 -1.35 -1.52 -9.08
N THR A 54 -1.33 -2.43 -8.11
CA THR A 54 -2.34 -3.48 -7.94
C THR A 54 -2.92 -3.38 -6.54
N ALA A 55 -4.24 -3.22 -6.46
CA ALA A 55 -4.98 -3.14 -5.21
C ALA A 55 -5.18 -4.54 -4.62
N VAL A 56 -4.61 -4.79 -3.44
CA VAL A 56 -4.62 -6.11 -2.78
C VAL A 56 -5.69 -6.18 -1.69
N ALA A 57 -5.80 -5.15 -0.86
CA ALA A 57 -6.74 -5.11 0.26
C ALA A 57 -7.27 -3.70 0.49
N ALA A 58 -8.45 -3.58 1.10
CA ALA A 58 -9.02 -2.28 1.44
C ALA A 58 -8.15 -1.55 2.47
N GLY A 59 -7.93 -0.25 2.23
CA GLY A 59 -7.05 0.57 3.05
C GLY A 59 -6.42 1.71 2.24
N THR A 60 -5.45 2.39 2.83
CA THR A 60 -4.70 3.46 2.16
C THR A 60 -3.23 3.09 2.06
N ALA A 61 -2.64 3.31 0.89
CA ALA A 61 -1.22 3.12 0.64
C ALA A 61 -0.65 4.34 -0.08
N THR A 62 0.53 4.78 0.31
CA THR A 62 1.24 5.86 -0.39
C THR A 62 2.30 5.24 -1.29
N ILE A 63 2.28 5.61 -2.57
CA ILE A 63 3.29 5.25 -3.54
C ILE A 63 4.24 6.43 -3.73
N THR A 64 5.52 6.19 -3.52
CA THR A 64 6.57 7.20 -3.70
C THR A 64 7.43 6.80 -4.89
N VAL A 65 7.56 7.69 -5.86
CA VAL A 65 8.57 7.58 -6.91
C VAL A 65 9.80 8.36 -6.50
N THR A 66 10.95 7.75 -6.65
CA THR A 66 12.26 8.35 -6.38
C THR A 66 13.13 8.16 -7.61
N THR A 67 13.70 9.26 -8.11
CA THR A 67 14.74 9.22 -9.14
C THR A 67 15.95 8.42 -8.65
N GLU A 68 16.67 7.72 -9.53
CA GLU A 68 17.84 6.90 -9.11
C GLU A 68 18.92 7.74 -8.40
N ASP A 69 19.08 9.01 -8.78
CA ASP A 69 19.95 9.97 -8.09
C ASP A 69 19.47 10.36 -6.68
N GLY A 70 18.31 9.88 -6.23
CA GLY A 70 17.71 10.15 -4.91
C GLY A 70 17.28 11.61 -4.68
N SER A 71 17.55 12.50 -5.66
CA SER A 71 17.45 13.94 -5.49
C SER A 71 16.06 14.51 -5.73
N LYS A 72 15.18 13.75 -6.39
CA LYS A 72 13.79 14.14 -6.70
C LYS A 72 12.83 13.01 -6.40
N THR A 73 11.74 13.36 -5.72
CA THR A 73 10.67 12.44 -5.32
C THR A 73 9.30 13.02 -5.64
N ALA A 74 8.35 12.16 -5.99
CA ALA A 74 6.92 12.49 -6.04
C ALA A 74 6.12 11.38 -5.36
N SER A 75 4.95 11.72 -4.81
CA SER A 75 4.11 10.79 -4.06
C SER A 75 2.69 10.75 -4.62
N CYS A 76 2.06 9.60 -4.54
CA CYS A 76 0.68 9.36 -4.91
C CYS A 76 -0.05 8.59 -3.81
N GLU A 77 -1.22 9.05 -3.41
CA GLU A 77 -2.07 8.39 -2.42
C GLU A 77 -3.03 7.42 -3.10
N VAL A 78 -2.97 6.14 -2.73
CA VAL A 78 -3.85 5.10 -3.27
C VAL A 78 -4.83 4.67 -2.18
N THR A 79 -6.10 4.96 -2.41
CA THR A 79 -7.20 4.56 -1.55
C THR A 79 -7.89 3.35 -2.17
N VAL A 80 -7.82 2.21 -1.49
CA VAL A 80 -8.44 0.96 -1.91
C VAL A 80 -9.73 0.73 -1.14
N THR A 81 -10.83 0.58 -1.86
CA THR A 81 -12.15 0.26 -1.31
C THR A 81 -12.49 -1.21 -1.55
N ALA A 82 -13.25 -1.83 -0.64
CA ALA A 82 -13.70 -3.19 -0.85
C ALA A 82 -14.63 -3.26 -2.08
N ALA A 83 -14.35 -4.17 -3.01
CA ALA A 83 -15.31 -4.49 -4.06
C ALA A 83 -16.53 -5.12 -3.38
N GLN A 84 -17.71 -4.51 -3.54
CA GLN A 84 -18.95 -5.03 -2.94
C GLN A 84 -19.36 -6.33 -3.66
N SER A 85 -18.88 -7.47 -3.16
CA SER A 85 -19.50 -8.78 -3.28
C SER A 85 -18.85 -9.74 -2.26
N GLU A 86 -19.54 -9.91 -1.13
CA GLU A 86 -19.62 -11.08 -0.25
C GLU A 86 -18.40 -12.03 -0.10
N ALA A 87 -17.70 -11.92 1.05
CA ALA A 87 -17.43 -12.99 2.04
C ALA A 87 -16.08 -12.76 2.77
N PRO A 88 -16.04 -12.87 4.12
CA PRO A 88 -14.89 -12.49 4.92
C PRO A 88 -13.83 -13.59 4.89
N LYS A 89 -12.63 -13.28 4.42
CA LYS A 89 -11.43 -14.09 4.71
C LYS A 89 -10.51 -13.28 5.62
N ALA A 90 -10.82 -13.37 6.90
CA ALA A 90 -9.97 -12.98 8.03
C ALA A 90 -8.60 -13.71 7.98
N PRO A 91 -7.62 -13.35 8.83
CA PRO A 91 -7.36 -12.11 9.53
C PRO A 91 -5.92 -11.63 9.27
N GLU A 92 -5.57 -10.52 9.89
CA GLU A 92 -4.21 -10.08 10.19
C GLU A 92 -3.28 -11.27 10.51
N ALA A 93 -2.03 -11.18 10.07
CA ALA A 93 -0.99 -12.08 10.56
C ALA A 93 -1.03 -12.06 12.10
N PRO A 94 -1.17 -13.20 12.79
CA PRO A 94 -1.13 -13.23 14.23
C PRO A 94 0.28 -12.87 14.67
N THR A 95 0.50 -11.60 15.05
CA THR A 95 1.58 -11.30 15.99
C THR A 95 1.13 -11.85 17.33
N ASP A 96 1.69 -13.01 17.66
CA ASP A 96 1.94 -13.58 18.97
C ASP A 96 1.15 -13.03 20.18
N VAL A 97 0.45 -13.98 20.81
CA VAL A 97 -0.05 -14.02 22.20
C VAL A 97 0.47 -12.90 23.13
N THR A 98 -0.39 -12.15 23.81
CA THR A 98 -0.95 -12.58 25.10
C THR A 98 -2.06 -11.62 25.50
N SER A 99 -3.27 -12.13 25.59
CA SER A 99 -4.32 -11.55 26.43
C SER A 99 -5.08 -12.71 27.08
N THR A 100 -4.49 -13.28 28.13
CA THR A 100 -5.26 -14.04 29.12
C THR A 100 -6.01 -13.02 29.98
N ALA A 101 -7.20 -12.63 29.53
CA ALA A 101 -8.23 -12.14 30.42
C ALA A 101 -9.03 -13.35 30.92
N THR A 102 -8.85 -13.72 32.18
CA THR A 102 -9.80 -14.60 32.88
C THR A 102 -10.36 -13.81 34.04
N LYS A 103 -11.44 -13.09 33.77
CA LYS A 103 -12.42 -12.72 34.79
C LYS A 103 -13.67 -13.52 34.46
N ASP A 104 -13.89 -14.61 35.20
CA ASP A 104 -15.10 -14.89 35.97
C ASP A 104 -15.04 -16.31 36.53
N GLY A 105 -15.80 -16.60 37.58
CA GLY A 105 -16.12 -17.97 37.95
C GLY A 105 -15.68 -18.41 39.34
N ALA A 106 -16.63 -18.30 40.26
CA ALA A 106 -16.64 -18.96 41.55
C ALA A 106 -16.23 -20.43 41.48
N THR A 107 -15.25 -20.82 42.29
CA THR A 107 -14.98 -22.21 42.64
C THR A 107 -15.87 -22.64 43.80
N ILE A 108 -16.70 -23.62 43.50
CA ILE A 108 -17.43 -24.48 44.40
C ILE A 108 -16.48 -25.46 45.14
N THR A 109 -16.77 -25.66 46.43
CA THR A 109 -16.49 -26.86 47.30
C THR A 109 -15.17 -26.95 48.09
N ALA A 110 -15.24 -27.00 49.44
CA ALA A 110 -14.85 -28.20 50.23
C ALA A 110 -14.97 -28.06 51.78
N LYS A 111 -15.68 -29.04 52.37
CA LYS A 111 -15.75 -29.56 53.76
C LYS A 111 -16.43 -28.75 54.87
#